data_AF-A0A151L9X4-F1
#
_entry.id   AF-A0A151L9X4-F1
#
_cell.length_a   1.000
_cell.length_b   1.000
_cell.length_c   1.000
_cell.angle_alpha   90.00
_cell.angle_beta   90.00
_cell.angle_gamma   90.00
#
_symmetry.space_group_name_H-M   'P 1'
#
loop_
_entity.id
_entity.type
_entity.pdbx_description
1 polymer ?
#
loop_
_entity_poly.entity_id
_entity_poly.type
_entity_poly.pdbx_seq_one_letter_code
_entity_poly.pdbx_strand_id
1 'polypeptide(L)'
;ETGSKPTNANDYLSELSGLIISQTRNANKDNTKKDIYFKDIFKGEYISKLLEIPEALEELKKHMPEGYQSKEDIIDVINSRALNPNLKALDMSLPAHLNFVLASLNLTPQEGEVNDAMEYIVDALEKKYTKEENN
;
A
#
# COMPACT_ATOMS: atom_id res chain seq x y z
N GLU A 1 -10.16 -12.66 27.79
CA GLU A 1 -9.50 -11.47 27.22
C GLU A 1 -10.31 -11.03 26.01
N THR A 2 -10.89 -9.85 26.07
CA THR A 2 -11.77 -9.31 25.02
C THR A 2 -10.93 -8.49 24.05
N GLY A 3 -10.57 -9.09 22.91
CA GLY A 3 -9.99 -8.36 21.79
C GLY A 3 -11.05 -7.48 21.14
N SER A 4 -10.90 -6.16 21.27
CA SER A 4 -11.76 -5.18 20.63
C SER A 4 -11.64 -5.31 19.11
N LYS A 5 -12.76 -5.59 18.44
CA LYS A 5 -12.87 -5.61 16.98
C LYS A 5 -12.82 -4.15 16.49
N PRO A 6 -11.97 -3.78 15.53
CA PRO A 6 -11.95 -2.42 15.01
C PRO A 6 -13.32 -2.11 14.39
N THR A 7 -13.94 -1.02 14.80
CA THR A 7 -15.33 -0.68 14.47
C THR A 7 -15.46 0.19 13.21
N ASN A 8 -14.34 0.56 12.59
CA ASN A 8 -14.25 1.56 11.54
C ASN A 8 -13.15 1.19 10.52
N ALA A 9 -13.43 1.38 9.23
CA ALA A 9 -12.46 1.20 8.14
C ALA A 9 -11.15 2.01 8.33
N ASN A 10 -11.23 3.19 8.96
CA ASN A 10 -10.04 3.99 9.29
C ASN A 10 -9.17 3.32 10.36
N ASP A 11 -9.76 2.59 11.31
CA ASP A 11 -8.99 1.86 12.32
C ASP A 11 -8.16 0.75 11.65
N TYR A 12 -8.75 0.06 10.66
CA TYR A 12 -8.05 -0.94 9.86
C TYR A 12 -6.95 -0.35 8.99
N LEU A 13 -7.17 0.83 8.38
CA LEU A 13 -6.15 1.52 7.58
C LEU A 13 -4.99 2.03 8.44
N SER A 14 -5.28 2.53 9.65
CA SER A 14 -4.29 2.95 10.63
C SER A 14 -3.50 1.75 11.19
N GLU A 15 -4.14 0.60 11.40
CA GLU A 15 -3.43 -0.64 11.76
C GLU A 15 -2.57 -1.18 10.62
N LEU A 16 -3.04 -1.11 9.38
CA LEU A 16 -2.28 -1.52 8.19
C LEU A 16 -1.09 -0.62 7.92
N SER A 17 -1.25 0.70 8.00
CA SER A 17 -0.14 1.65 7.90
C SER A 17 0.86 1.39 9.03
N GLY A 18 0.37 1.24 10.26
CA GLY A 18 1.16 0.83 11.43
C GLY A 18 1.94 -0.46 11.20
N LEU A 19 1.34 -1.50 10.61
CA LEU A 19 1.99 -2.78 10.32
C LEU A 19 3.06 -2.68 9.22
N ILE A 20 2.76 -1.98 8.12
CA ILE A 20 3.68 -1.77 7.00
C ILE A 20 4.91 -0.99 7.48
N ILE A 21 4.69 0.10 8.23
CA ILE A 21 5.74 0.99 8.74
C ILE A 21 6.53 0.31 9.87
N SER A 22 5.86 -0.45 10.74
CA SER A 22 6.51 -1.13 11.86
C SER A 22 7.35 -2.31 11.39
N GLN A 23 6.92 -3.07 10.38
CA GLN A 23 7.76 -4.12 9.80
C GLN A 23 8.94 -3.54 9.01
N THR A 24 8.78 -2.40 8.33
CA THR A 24 9.91 -1.74 7.66
C THR A 24 10.88 -1.09 8.64
N ARG A 25 10.40 -0.51 9.76
CA ARG A 25 11.26 0.07 10.82
C ARG A 25 11.88 -0.96 11.76
N ASN A 26 11.14 -1.95 12.26
CA ASN A 26 11.63 -2.89 13.28
C ASN A 26 12.55 -3.98 12.71
N ALA A 27 12.56 -4.21 11.40
CA ALA A 27 13.53 -5.11 10.78
C ALA A 27 14.97 -4.56 10.80
N ASN A 28 15.17 -3.26 11.04
CA ASN A 28 16.48 -2.62 10.91
C ASN A 28 16.75 -1.65 12.06
N LYS A 29 17.44 -2.15 13.09
CA LYS A 29 18.09 -1.35 14.13
C LYS A 29 19.44 -0.77 13.66
N ASP A 30 19.64 -0.69 12.34
CA ASP A 30 20.83 -0.15 11.68
C ASP A 30 20.42 0.93 10.67
N ASN A 31 21.07 2.08 10.77
CA ASN A 31 20.69 3.39 10.27
C ASN A 31 20.83 3.59 8.74
N THR A 32 20.43 2.62 7.92
CA THR A 32 20.38 2.79 6.45
C THR A 32 18.92 2.91 6.01
N LYS A 33 18.53 4.11 5.54
CA LYS A 33 17.25 4.31 4.84
C LYS A 33 17.13 3.24 3.76
N LYS A 34 16.17 2.34 3.93
CA LYS A 34 15.94 1.24 2.99
C LYS A 34 14.92 1.70 1.96
N ASP A 35 15.30 1.64 0.69
CA ASP A 35 14.41 1.87 -0.44
C ASP A 35 13.14 1.03 -0.28
N ILE A 36 11.98 1.68 -0.42
CA ILE A 36 10.66 1.02 -0.34
C ILE A 36 10.25 0.61 -1.76
N TYR A 37 9.86 -0.65 -1.94
CA TYR A 37 9.41 -1.16 -3.23
C TYR A 37 7.96 -1.64 -3.18
N PHE A 38 7.27 -1.66 -4.31
CA PHE A 38 5.90 -2.17 -4.40
C PHE A 38 5.77 -3.61 -3.90
N LYS A 39 6.76 -4.47 -4.15
CA LYS A 39 6.79 -5.84 -3.61
C LYS A 39 6.77 -5.92 -2.08
N ASP A 40 7.20 -4.86 -1.39
CA ASP A 40 7.19 -4.82 0.07
C ASP A 40 5.78 -4.49 0.61
N ILE A 41 4.93 -3.89 -0.22
CA ILE A 41 3.54 -3.51 0.05
C ILE A 41 2.55 -4.59 -0.43
N PHE A 42 2.75 -5.12 -1.64
CA PHE A 42 1.90 -6.15 -2.25
C PHE A 42 2.22 -7.55 -1.69
N LYS A 43 2.04 -7.72 -0.38
CA LYS A 43 2.19 -9.00 0.32
C LYS A 43 0.82 -9.58 0.65
N GLY A 44 0.68 -10.90 0.47
CA GLY A 44 -0.55 -11.61 0.80
C GLY A 44 -1.05 -11.36 2.22
N GLU A 45 -0.17 -11.19 3.21
CA GLU A 45 -0.55 -10.88 4.60
C GLU A 45 -1.27 -9.53 4.71
N TYR A 46 -0.76 -8.48 4.06
CA TYR A 46 -1.33 -7.13 4.12
C TYR A 46 -2.63 -7.06 3.33
N ILE A 47 -2.63 -7.64 2.13
CA ILE A 47 -3.84 -7.69 1.31
C ILE A 47 -4.93 -8.52 2.01
N SER A 48 -4.60 -9.63 2.67
CA SER A 48 -5.60 -10.45 3.38
C SER A 48 -6.39 -9.67 4.42
N LYS A 49 -5.72 -8.77 5.14
CA LYS A 49 -6.32 -7.85 6.12
C LYS A 49 -7.14 -6.75 5.42
N LEU A 50 -6.62 -6.17 4.33
CA LEU A 50 -7.35 -5.18 3.52
C LEU A 50 -8.68 -5.76 2.98
N LEU A 51 -8.67 -7.02 2.54
CA LEU A 51 -9.85 -7.71 2.01
C LEU A 51 -10.87 -8.09 3.10
N GLU A 52 -10.61 -7.82 4.38
CA GLU A 52 -11.64 -7.89 5.43
C GLU A 52 -12.56 -6.66 5.41
N ILE A 53 -12.12 -5.56 4.78
CA ILE A 53 -12.92 -4.35 4.58
C ILE A 53 -13.80 -4.57 3.32
N PRO A 54 -15.14 -4.63 3.45
CA PRO A 54 -16.04 -4.91 2.33
C PRO A 54 -15.87 -3.92 1.17
N GLU A 55 -15.70 -2.64 1.46
CA GLU A 55 -15.54 -1.59 0.46
C GLU A 55 -14.24 -1.76 -0.33
N ALA A 56 -13.15 -2.15 0.33
CA ALA A 56 -11.87 -2.39 -0.32
C ALA A 56 -11.91 -3.64 -1.21
N LEU A 57 -12.62 -4.69 -0.76
CA LEU A 57 -12.84 -5.89 -1.56
C LEU A 57 -13.65 -5.58 -2.83
N GLU A 58 -14.75 -4.83 -2.70
CA GLU A 58 -15.59 -4.44 -3.84
C GLU A 58 -14.86 -3.51 -4.81
N GLU A 59 -14.01 -2.62 -4.32
CA GLU A 59 -13.19 -1.78 -5.20
C GLU A 59 -12.14 -2.62 -5.93
N LEU A 60 -11.43 -3.50 -5.24
CA LEU A 60 -10.39 -4.32 -5.86
C LEU A 60 -10.96 -5.26 -6.93
N LYS A 61 -12.14 -5.84 -6.69
CA LYS A 61 -12.86 -6.69 -7.65
C LYS A 61 -13.03 -6.04 -9.03
N LYS A 62 -13.24 -4.73 -9.09
CA LYS A 62 -13.39 -3.97 -10.35
C LYS A 62 -12.12 -3.98 -11.21
N HIS A 63 -10.98 -4.24 -10.60
CA HIS A 63 -9.66 -4.23 -11.25
C HIS A 63 -9.06 -5.62 -11.40
N MET A 64 -9.70 -6.65 -10.84
CA MET A 64 -9.25 -8.03 -11.00
C MET A 64 -9.65 -8.61 -12.36
N PRO A 65 -8.85 -9.53 -12.92
CA PRO A 65 -9.24 -10.25 -14.13
C PRO A 65 -10.56 -11.01 -13.96
N GLU A 66 -11.28 -11.20 -15.07
CA GLU A 66 -12.49 -12.03 -15.08
C GLU A 66 -12.21 -13.42 -14.50
N GLY A 67 -13.05 -13.87 -13.58
CA GLY A 67 -12.90 -15.14 -12.88
C GLY A 67 -12.10 -15.07 -11.57
N TYR A 68 -11.45 -13.94 -11.24
CA TYR A 68 -10.67 -13.77 -9.99
C TYR A 68 -11.38 -12.81 -9.04
N GLN A 69 -12.55 -13.22 -8.54
CA GLN A 69 -13.45 -12.34 -7.79
C GLN A 69 -13.65 -12.78 -6.33
N SER A 70 -13.21 -13.99 -5.95
CA SER A 70 -13.21 -14.40 -4.55
C SER A 70 -11.99 -13.85 -3.80
N LYS A 71 -12.07 -13.83 -2.46
CA LYS A 71 -10.94 -13.41 -1.61
C LYS A 71 -9.73 -14.32 -1.85
N GLU A 72 -9.98 -15.61 -1.99
CA GLU A 72 -8.97 -16.64 -2.25
C GLU A 72 -8.28 -16.41 -3.59
N ASP A 73 -9.04 -16.19 -4.66
CA ASP A 73 -8.49 -15.92 -6.00
C ASP A 73 -7.60 -14.68 -6.01
N ILE A 74 -8.03 -13.62 -5.33
CA ILE A 74 -7.26 -12.38 -5.21
C ILE A 74 -5.93 -12.64 -4.50
N ILE A 75 -5.95 -13.37 -3.38
CA ILE A 75 -4.74 -13.71 -2.63
C ILE A 75 -3.79 -14.59 -3.45
N ASP A 76 -4.32 -15.52 -4.25
CA ASP A 76 -3.51 -16.35 -5.15
C ASP A 76 -2.82 -15.52 -6.23
N VAL A 77 -3.50 -14.51 -6.79
CA VAL A 77 -2.90 -13.57 -7.75
C VAL A 77 -1.80 -12.75 -7.09
N ILE A 78 -2.04 -12.22 -5.89
CA ILE A 78 -1.04 -11.43 -5.15
C ILE A 78 0.21 -12.25 -4.81
N ASN A 79 0.03 -13.52 -4.42
CA ASN A 79 1.15 -14.41 -4.11
C ASN A 79 1.78 -15.05 -5.36
N SER A 80 1.22 -14.80 -6.55
CA SER A 80 1.72 -15.36 -7.79
C SER A 80 3.12 -14.84 -8.11
N ARG A 81 4.02 -15.76 -8.46
CA ARG A 81 5.37 -15.41 -8.93
C ARG A 81 5.35 -14.55 -10.19
N ALA A 82 4.25 -14.59 -10.95
CA ALA A 82 4.07 -13.80 -12.17
C ALA A 82 3.84 -12.31 -11.89
N LEU A 83 3.46 -11.93 -10.65
CA LEU A 83 3.26 -10.53 -10.28
C LEU A 83 4.60 -9.80 -10.07
N ASN A 84 5.62 -10.50 -9.58
CA ASN A 84 6.91 -9.90 -9.21
C ASN A 84 7.61 -9.11 -10.33
N PRO A 85 7.68 -9.61 -11.59
CA PRO A 85 8.22 -8.82 -12.70
C PRO A 85 7.47 -7.52 -12.95
N ASN A 86 6.14 -7.53 -12.80
CA ASN A 86 5.30 -6.34 -13.02
C ASN A 86 5.53 -5.31 -11.91
N LEU A 87 5.60 -5.74 -10.65
CA LEU A 87 5.91 -4.84 -9.52
C LEU A 87 7.30 -4.21 -9.70
N LYS A 88 8.29 -5.00 -10.11
CA LYS A 88 9.64 -4.50 -10.39
C LYS A 88 9.66 -3.49 -11.54
N ALA A 89 8.89 -3.73 -12.60
CA ALA A 89 8.77 -2.78 -13.70
C ALA A 89 8.13 -1.47 -13.23
N LEU A 90 7.12 -1.55 -12.36
CA LEU A 90 6.49 -0.40 -11.75
C LEU A 90 7.51 0.40 -10.91
N ASP A 91 8.26 -0.27 -10.02
CA ASP A 91 9.34 0.34 -9.24
C ASP A 91 10.33 1.13 -10.12
N MET A 92 10.77 0.52 -11.24
CA MET A 92 11.73 1.14 -12.17
C MET A 92 11.17 2.35 -12.92
N SER A 93 9.87 2.36 -13.19
CA SER A 93 9.18 3.41 -13.93
C SER A 93 8.80 4.61 -13.04
N LEU A 94 8.74 4.40 -11.72
CA LEU A 94 8.21 5.36 -10.78
C LEU A 94 8.95 6.71 -10.79
N PRO A 95 10.29 6.80 -10.85
CA PRO A 95 10.97 8.10 -10.89
C PRO A 95 10.56 8.97 -12.08
N ALA A 96 10.32 8.36 -13.24
CA ALA A 96 9.91 9.06 -14.46
C ALA A 96 8.41 9.43 -14.46
N HIS A 97 7.60 8.73 -13.67
CA HIS A 97 6.13 8.86 -13.68
C HIS A 97 5.55 9.25 -12.33
N LEU A 98 6.37 9.74 -11.39
CA LEU A 98 5.95 10.06 -10.03
C LEU A 98 4.74 11.00 -10.01
N ASN A 99 4.79 12.11 -10.76
CA ASN A 99 3.71 13.09 -10.80
C ASN A 99 2.40 12.53 -11.38
N PHE A 100 2.49 11.57 -12.30
CA PHE A 100 1.30 10.86 -12.80
C PHE A 100 0.67 9.99 -11.71
N VAL A 101 1.49 9.27 -10.94
CA VAL A 101 1.02 8.44 -9.83
C VAL A 101 0.42 9.31 -8.71
N LEU A 102 1.07 10.42 -8.35
CA LEU A 102 0.56 11.37 -7.37
C LEU A 102 -0.81 11.92 -7.77
N ALA A 103 -0.96 12.35 -9.03
CA ALA A 103 -2.24 12.83 -9.54
C ALA A 103 -3.33 11.74 -9.49
N SER A 104 -2.99 10.49 -9.83
CA SER A 104 -3.91 9.35 -9.78
C SER A 104 -4.40 9.04 -8.36
N LEU A 105 -3.55 9.28 -7.36
CA LEU A 105 -3.88 9.15 -5.93
C LEU A 105 -4.54 10.42 -5.35
N ASN A 106 -4.84 11.41 -6.20
CA ASN A 106 -5.33 12.72 -5.82
C ASN A 106 -4.44 13.38 -4.74
N LEU A 107 -3.13 13.35 -5.00
CA LEU A 107 -2.07 13.98 -4.20
C LEU A 107 -1.47 15.16 -4.97
N THR A 108 -0.89 16.10 -4.24
CA THR A 108 -0.21 17.25 -4.84
C THR A 108 0.99 16.78 -5.66
N PRO A 109 1.16 17.28 -6.90
CA PRO A 109 2.35 17.02 -7.68
C PRO A 109 3.60 17.46 -6.93
N GLN A 110 4.68 16.73 -7.17
CA GLN A 110 5.98 17.05 -6.63
C GLN A 110 6.76 17.93 -7.61
N GLU A 111 7.37 18.99 -7.07
CA GLU A 111 8.27 19.90 -7.79
C GLU A 111 9.70 19.72 -7.25
N GLY A 112 10.66 19.42 -8.14
CA GLY A 112 12.08 19.25 -7.81
C GLY A 112 12.61 17.82 -7.95
N GLU A 113 13.79 17.54 -7.40
CA GLU A 113 14.35 16.18 -7.37
C GLU A 113 13.81 15.38 -6.17
N VAL A 114 13.46 14.12 -6.41
CA VAL A 114 13.08 13.15 -5.36
C VAL A 114 14.09 12.04 -5.32
N ASN A 115 14.65 11.80 -4.14
CA ASN A 115 15.64 10.74 -3.93
C ASN A 115 15.00 9.34 -3.93
N ASP A 116 13.85 9.19 -3.26
CA ASP A 116 13.07 7.95 -3.26
C ASP A 116 11.59 8.27 -3.54
N ALA A 117 11.14 7.88 -4.73
CA ALA A 117 9.79 8.15 -5.21
C ALA A 117 8.72 7.38 -4.42
N MET A 118 9.02 6.17 -3.92
CA MET A 118 8.06 5.42 -3.10
C MET A 118 7.98 5.96 -1.69
N GLU A 119 9.11 6.31 -1.08
CA GLU A 119 9.12 6.99 0.23
C GLU A 119 8.27 8.27 0.17
N TYR A 120 8.42 9.05 -0.91
CA TYR A 120 7.61 10.26 -1.12
C TYR A 120 6.11 9.96 -1.21
N ILE A 121 5.70 8.92 -1.96
CA ILE A 121 4.29 8.54 -2.08
C ILE A 121 3.72 8.12 -0.73
N VAL A 122 4.45 7.31 0.04
CA VAL A 122 4.03 6.86 1.37
C VAL A 122 3.85 8.07 2.30
N ASP A 123 4.84 8.96 2.37
CA ASP A 123 4.79 10.18 3.17
C ASP A 123 3.61 11.08 2.78
N ALA A 124 3.33 11.22 1.48
CA ALA A 124 2.23 12.04 0.97
C ALA A 124 0.86 11.44 1.31
N LEU A 125 0.72 10.13 1.21
CA LEU A 125 -0.49 9.41 1.61
C LEU A 125 -0.71 9.52 3.12
N GLU A 126 0.32 9.30 3.93
CA GLU A 126 0.25 9.47 5.39
C GLU A 126 -0.22 10.86 5.75
N LYS A 127 0.39 11.92 5.18
CA LYS A 127 0.00 13.31 5.45
C LYS A 127 -1.45 13.62 5.04
N LYS A 128 -1.96 12.98 3.99
CA LYS A 128 -3.34 13.16 3.55
C LYS A 128 -4.32 12.57 4.56
N TYR A 129 -4.07 11.34 5.02
CA TYR A 129 -5.01 10.62 5.88
C TYR A 129 -4.82 10.87 7.38
N THR A 130 -3.62 11.26 7.86
CA THR A 130 -3.44 11.71 9.27
C THR A 130 -4.01 13.11 9.54
N LYS A 131 -4.20 13.93 8.51
CA LYS A 131 -4.87 15.23 8.66
C LYS A 131 -6.39 15.10 8.81
N GLU A 132 -6.99 14.00 8.35
CA GLU A 132 -8.44 13.77 8.46
C GLU A 132 -8.90 13.37 9.87
N GLU A 133 -8.00 12.95 10.77
CA GLU A 133 -8.34 12.63 12.16
C GLU A 133 -8.41 13.85 13.12
N ASN A 134 -8.11 15.07 12.64
CA ASN A 134 -8.04 16.28 13.49
C ASN A 134 -9.10 17.36 13.20
N ASN A 135 -10.24 17.02 12.59
CA ASN A 135 -11.36 17.97 12.39
C ASN A 135 -12.70 17.40 12.87
#